data_AF-A0A661GIQ4-F1
#
_entry.id   AF-A0A661GIQ4-F1
#
_cell.length_a   1.000
_cell.length_b   1.000
_cell.length_c   1.000
_cell.angle_alpha   90.00
_cell.angle_beta   90.00
_cell.angle_gamma   90.00
#
_symmetry.space_group_name_H-M   'P 1'
#
loop_
_entity.id
_entity.type
_entity.pdbx_description
1 polymer ?
#
loop_
_entity_poly.entity_id
_entity_poly.type
_entity_poly.pdbx_seq_one_letter_code
_entity_poly.pdbx_strand_id
1 'polypeptide(L)'
;MSKELTELEKTVQKTKKQFLTTATRATKELDRQRKRLRKELVKANTRAKRTALQLQKKTERLANTTATKAQRELKKQVRNLEKMVDGAKDDAKQLRKDLSPVMDDLTNARNHLAHALKIDRALASIQRELSKKAGPKKKAGKKKKKVAKKKATKKKAAKKPVARKKPAKKKKVTRKKASAK
;
A
#
# COMPACT_ATOMS: atom_id res chain seq x y z
N MET A 1 -29.25 -35.78 -14.72
CA MET A 1 -27.98 -35.10 -15.09
C MET A 1 -27.24 -36.03 -16.05
N SER A 2 -26.96 -35.59 -17.28
CA SER A 2 -26.14 -36.35 -18.22
C SER A 2 -24.66 -36.30 -17.79
N LYS A 3 -23.88 -37.33 -18.14
CA LYS A 3 -22.44 -37.40 -17.82
C LYS A 3 -21.68 -36.18 -18.37
N GLU A 4 -22.05 -35.74 -19.57
CA GLU A 4 -21.52 -34.55 -20.24
C GLU A 4 -21.72 -33.26 -19.45
N LEU A 5 -22.91 -33.05 -18.87
CA LEU A 5 -23.18 -31.88 -18.01
C LEU A 5 -22.29 -31.87 -16.77
N THR A 6 -22.10 -33.01 -16.13
CA THR A 6 -21.20 -33.11 -14.97
C THR A 6 -19.73 -32.91 -15.32
N GLU A 7 -19.29 -33.28 -16.52
CA GLU A 7 -17.92 -33.02 -16.99
C GLU A 7 -17.72 -31.52 -17.29
N LEU A 8 -18.69 -30.88 -17.94
CA LEU A 8 -18.69 -29.44 -18.18
C LEU A 8 -18.67 -28.64 -16.85
N GLU A 9 -19.45 -29.05 -15.84
CA GLU A 9 -19.42 -28.42 -14.53
C GLU A 9 -18.02 -28.51 -13.87
N LYS A 10 -17.36 -29.66 -13.98
CA LYS A 10 -16.01 -29.87 -13.44
C LYS A 10 -14.97 -29.01 -14.16
N THR A 11 -15.02 -28.92 -15.49
CA THR A 11 -14.10 -28.09 -16.28
C THR A 11 -14.31 -26.61 -15.98
N VAL A 12 -15.56 -26.14 -15.85
CA VAL A 12 -15.88 -24.76 -15.46
C VAL A 12 -15.36 -24.44 -14.05
N GLN A 13 -15.53 -25.36 -13.08
CA GLN A 13 -14.99 -25.15 -11.74
C GLN A 13 -13.45 -25.11 -11.71
N LYS A 14 -12.80 -25.95 -12.51
CA LYS A 14 -11.33 -26.01 -12.62
C LYS A 14 -10.78 -24.73 -13.25
N THR A 15 -11.34 -24.31 -14.38
CA THR A 15 -10.95 -23.08 -15.09
C THR A 15 -11.17 -21.84 -14.22
N LYS A 16 -12.28 -21.77 -13.49
CA LYS A 16 -12.54 -20.69 -12.51
C LYS A 16 -11.48 -20.62 -11.41
N LYS A 17 -11.11 -21.76 -10.80
CA LYS A 17 -10.04 -21.80 -9.78
C LYS A 17 -8.70 -21.35 -10.38
N GLN A 18 -8.37 -21.85 -11.57
CA GLN A 18 -7.16 -21.44 -12.29
C GLN A 18 -7.16 -19.93 -12.56
N PHE A 19 -8.25 -19.38 -13.08
CA PHE A 19 -8.41 -17.95 -13.32
C PHE A 19 -8.23 -17.10 -12.06
N LEU A 20 -8.87 -17.46 -10.95
CA LEU A 20 -8.73 -16.71 -9.69
C LEU A 20 -7.29 -16.78 -9.15
N THR A 21 -6.64 -17.94 -9.25
CA THR A 21 -5.26 -18.09 -8.80
C THR A 21 -4.28 -17.30 -9.66
N THR A 22 -4.42 -17.33 -10.99
CA THR A 22 -3.57 -16.56 -11.91
C THR A 22 -3.81 -15.06 -11.74
N ALA A 23 -5.06 -14.60 -11.67
CA ALA A 23 -5.39 -13.19 -11.42
C ALA A 23 -4.81 -12.69 -10.08
N THR A 24 -4.89 -13.53 -9.03
CA THR A 24 -4.31 -13.20 -7.72
C THR A 24 -2.78 -13.14 -7.76
N ARG A 25 -2.13 -14.01 -8.55
CA ARG A 25 -0.67 -13.98 -8.74
C ARG A 25 -0.25 -12.73 -9.51
N ALA A 26 -0.89 -12.45 -10.65
CA ALA A 26 -0.62 -11.29 -11.48
C ALA A 26 -0.77 -9.98 -10.70
N THR A 27 -1.87 -9.81 -9.95
CA THR A 27 -2.07 -8.62 -9.10
C THR A 27 -0.99 -8.46 -8.01
N LYS A 28 -0.53 -9.56 -7.40
CA LYS A 28 0.58 -9.53 -6.43
C LYS A 28 1.91 -9.18 -7.07
N GLU A 29 2.18 -9.68 -8.26
CA GLU A 29 3.40 -9.39 -9.02
C GLU A 29 3.46 -7.92 -9.45
N LEU A 30 2.37 -7.38 -9.99
CA LEU A 30 2.25 -5.96 -10.31
C LEU A 30 2.43 -5.09 -9.06
N ASP A 31 1.88 -5.47 -7.91
CA ASP A 31 2.08 -4.70 -6.67
C ASP A 31 3.53 -4.77 -6.17
N ARG A 32 4.23 -5.90 -6.36
CA ARG A 32 5.66 -6.02 -6.08
C ARG A 32 6.49 -5.14 -7.02
N GLN A 33 6.21 -5.16 -8.31
CA GLN A 33 6.89 -4.32 -9.31
C GLN A 33 6.68 -2.83 -9.01
N ARG A 34 5.44 -2.41 -8.78
CA ARG A 34 5.09 -1.06 -8.33
C ARG A 34 5.90 -0.61 -7.11
N LYS A 35 6.00 -1.46 -6.09
CA LYS A 35 6.76 -1.18 -4.87
C LYS A 35 8.26 -1.07 -5.13
N ARG A 36 8.83 -1.90 -6.02
CA ARG A 36 10.23 -1.86 -6.42
C ARG A 36 10.55 -0.54 -7.15
N LEU A 37 9.79 -0.22 -8.20
CA LEU A 37 9.94 1.01 -8.98
C LEU A 37 9.79 2.27 -8.10
N ARG A 38 8.83 2.30 -7.18
CA ARG A 38 8.72 3.41 -6.21
C ARG A 38 9.95 3.54 -5.31
N LYS A 39 10.50 2.43 -4.81
CA LYS A 39 11.72 2.46 -4.00
C LYS A 39 12.91 2.95 -4.81
N GLU A 40 13.03 2.53 -6.06
CA GLU A 40 14.08 2.98 -6.97
C GLU A 40 13.97 4.47 -7.28
N LEU A 41 12.76 4.96 -7.54
CA LEU A 41 12.49 6.39 -7.75
C LEU A 41 12.90 7.22 -6.52
N VAL A 42 12.57 6.76 -5.31
CA VAL A 42 13.01 7.42 -4.06
C VAL A 42 14.54 7.40 -3.94
N LYS A 43 15.21 6.29 -4.26
CA LYS A 43 16.67 6.19 -4.27
C LYS A 43 17.31 7.14 -5.30
N ALA A 44 16.76 7.21 -6.52
CA ALA A 44 17.23 8.12 -7.56
C ALA A 44 17.09 9.59 -7.13
N ASN A 45 15.91 9.97 -6.62
CA ASN A 45 15.69 11.33 -6.09
C ASN A 45 16.61 11.67 -4.92
N THR A 46 16.85 10.74 -3.99
CA THR A 46 17.76 10.99 -2.86
C THR A 46 19.21 11.12 -3.31
N ARG A 47 19.65 10.33 -4.29
CA ARG A 47 20.96 10.49 -4.93
C ARG A 47 21.07 11.86 -5.61
N ALA A 48 20.10 12.24 -6.43
CA ALA A 48 20.06 13.53 -7.11
C ALA A 48 20.12 14.72 -6.13
N LYS A 49 19.39 14.64 -5.00
CA LYS A 49 19.47 15.66 -3.94
C LYS A 49 20.85 15.74 -3.30
N ARG A 50 21.48 14.60 -3.01
CA ARG A 50 22.83 14.56 -2.43
C ARG A 50 23.87 15.13 -3.40
N THR A 51 23.82 14.76 -4.68
CA THR A 51 24.73 15.28 -5.70
C THR A 51 24.51 16.77 -5.94
N ALA A 52 23.27 17.24 -5.95
CA ALA A 52 22.97 18.68 -6.04
C ALA A 52 23.53 19.47 -4.84
N LEU A 53 23.42 18.95 -3.61
CA LEU A 53 24.04 19.59 -2.44
C LEU A 53 25.58 19.61 -2.51
N GLN A 54 26.19 18.55 -3.04
CA GLN A 54 27.63 18.52 -3.27
C GLN A 54 28.05 19.52 -4.36
N LEU A 55 27.26 19.62 -5.44
CA LEU A 55 27.46 20.59 -6.50
C LEU A 55 27.43 22.01 -5.95
N GLN A 56 26.42 22.34 -5.15
CA GLN A 56 26.31 23.64 -4.49
C GLN A 56 27.55 23.95 -3.62
N LYS A 57 27.96 23.02 -2.76
CA LYS A 57 29.15 23.21 -1.92
C LYS A 57 30.44 23.39 -2.72
N LYS A 58 30.60 22.66 -3.84
CA LYS A 58 31.80 22.76 -4.68
C LYS A 58 31.81 24.02 -5.54
N THR A 59 30.64 24.48 -5.99
CA THR A 59 30.51 25.76 -6.72
C THR A 59 30.78 26.94 -5.80
N GLU A 60 30.28 26.93 -4.56
CA GLU A 60 30.63 27.92 -3.53
C GLU A 60 32.14 27.93 -3.25
N ARG A 61 32.78 26.75 -3.09
CA ARG A 61 34.24 26.67 -2.92
C ARG A 61 35.00 27.19 -4.12
N LEU A 62 34.54 26.92 -5.33
CA LEU A 62 35.16 27.39 -6.56
C LEU A 62 35.13 28.92 -6.65
N ALA A 63 34.03 29.56 -6.23
CA ALA A 63 33.92 31.02 -6.17
C ALA A 63 34.91 31.63 -5.16
N ASN A 64 35.17 30.95 -4.05
CA ASN A 64 36.07 31.43 -2.99
C ASN A 64 37.54 31.05 -3.20
N THR A 65 37.87 30.22 -4.20
CA THR A 65 39.24 29.73 -4.42
C THR A 65 40.00 30.66 -5.36
N THR A 66 41.11 31.21 -4.89
CA THR A 66 42.00 32.09 -5.68
C THR A 66 43.13 31.32 -6.39
N ALA A 67 43.49 30.14 -5.91
CA ALA A 67 44.54 29.31 -6.50
C ALA A 67 44.10 28.67 -7.84
N THR A 68 44.80 29.02 -8.92
CA THR A 68 44.42 28.65 -10.30
C THR A 68 44.40 27.13 -10.56
N LYS A 69 45.37 26.37 -10.03
CA LYS A 69 45.39 24.90 -10.13
C LYS A 69 44.18 24.25 -9.44
N ALA A 70 43.91 24.65 -8.20
CA ALA A 70 42.75 24.17 -7.44
C ALA A 70 41.42 24.55 -8.12
N GLN A 71 41.34 25.75 -8.70
CA GLN A 71 40.17 26.19 -9.45
C GLN A 71 39.90 25.32 -10.69
N ARG A 72 40.94 24.93 -11.43
CA ARG A 72 40.81 24.02 -12.60
C ARG A 72 40.29 22.64 -12.19
N GLU A 73 40.79 22.09 -11.09
CA GLU A 73 40.31 20.81 -10.55
C GLU A 73 38.86 20.89 -10.07
N LEU A 74 38.51 21.95 -9.32
CA LEU A 74 37.14 22.17 -8.87
C LEU A 74 36.18 22.33 -10.06
N LYS A 75 36.57 23.03 -11.14
CA LYS A 75 35.77 23.13 -12.37
C LYS A 75 35.49 21.76 -12.97
N LYS A 76 36.49 20.87 -13.04
CA LYS A 76 36.31 19.49 -13.53
C LYS A 76 35.33 18.70 -12.64
N GLN A 77 35.48 18.83 -11.32
CA GLN A 77 34.59 18.15 -10.37
C GLN A 77 33.16 18.67 -10.43
N VAL A 78 32.95 19.98 -10.61
CA VAL A 78 31.63 20.60 -10.80
C VAL A 78 30.97 20.06 -12.07
N ARG A 79 31.67 20.08 -13.22
CA ARG A 79 31.14 19.51 -14.48
C ARG A 79 30.75 18.04 -14.36
N ASN A 80 31.54 17.24 -13.63
CA ASN A 80 31.20 15.84 -13.39
C ASN A 80 29.94 15.70 -12.53
N LEU A 81 29.80 16.52 -11.48
CA LEU A 81 28.61 16.52 -10.63
C LEU A 81 27.36 17.01 -11.38
N GLU A 82 27.48 17.99 -12.28
CA GLU A 82 26.38 18.44 -13.16
C GLU A 82 25.86 17.26 -14.00
N LYS A 83 26.77 16.58 -14.71
CA LYS A 83 26.42 15.37 -15.48
C LYS A 83 25.75 14.29 -14.63
N MET A 84 26.24 14.06 -13.41
CA MET A 84 25.63 13.10 -12.49
C MET A 84 24.23 13.53 -12.01
N VAL A 85 24.03 14.82 -11.77
CA VAL A 85 22.71 15.36 -11.40
C VAL A 85 21.73 15.21 -12.55
N ASP A 86 22.15 15.54 -13.77
CA ASP A 86 21.28 15.45 -14.94
C ASP A 86 20.96 14.00 -15.30
N GLY A 87 21.96 13.11 -15.29
CA GLY A 87 21.72 11.66 -15.43
C GLY A 87 20.74 11.13 -14.38
N ALA A 88 20.89 11.52 -13.11
CA ALA A 88 19.96 11.10 -12.05
C ALA A 88 18.54 11.67 -12.22
N LYS A 89 18.38 12.86 -12.82
CA LYS A 89 17.05 13.40 -13.18
C LYS A 89 16.43 12.59 -14.30
N ASP A 90 17.20 12.20 -15.31
CA ASP A 90 16.71 11.42 -16.44
C ASP A 90 16.34 10.00 -16.02
N ASP A 91 17.15 9.36 -15.17
CA ASP A 91 16.79 8.09 -14.52
C ASP A 91 15.46 8.20 -13.77
N ALA A 92 15.28 9.29 -13.00
CA ALA A 92 14.03 9.52 -12.28
C ALA A 92 12.84 9.78 -13.22
N LYS A 93 13.04 10.39 -14.39
CA LYS A 93 12.00 10.54 -15.41
C LYS A 93 11.64 9.19 -16.02
N GLN A 94 12.63 8.36 -16.34
CA GLN A 94 12.40 7.02 -16.90
C GLN A 94 11.65 6.13 -15.90
N LEU A 95 12.07 6.09 -14.64
CA LEU A 95 11.37 5.35 -13.59
C LEU A 95 9.92 5.84 -13.38
N ARG A 96 9.61 7.12 -13.63
CA ARG A 96 8.23 7.62 -13.61
C ARG A 96 7.43 7.13 -14.81
N LYS A 97 8.04 7.13 -15.99
CA LYS A 97 7.42 6.59 -17.22
C LYS A 97 7.10 5.11 -17.05
N ASP A 98 8.03 4.32 -16.52
CA ASP A 98 7.84 2.88 -16.28
C ASP A 98 6.81 2.60 -15.17
N LEU A 99 6.68 3.49 -14.20
CA LEU A 99 5.71 3.35 -13.12
C LEU A 99 4.26 3.54 -13.58
N SER A 100 4.02 4.42 -14.56
CA SER A 100 2.66 4.73 -15.05
C SER A 100 1.91 3.48 -15.55
N PRO A 101 2.41 2.71 -16.54
CA PRO A 101 1.69 1.55 -17.06
C PRO A 101 1.48 0.50 -15.96
N VAL A 102 2.47 0.29 -15.07
CA VAL A 102 2.33 -0.65 -13.95
C VAL A 102 1.21 -0.25 -12.99
N MET A 103 0.95 1.06 -12.80
CA MET A 103 -0.18 1.53 -11.99
C MET A 103 -1.53 1.29 -12.67
N ASP A 104 -1.59 1.54 -13.97
CA ASP A 104 -2.79 1.36 -14.78
C ASP A 104 -3.16 -0.12 -14.86
N ASP A 105 -2.19 -0.98 -15.19
CA ASP A 105 -2.33 -2.44 -15.21
C ASP A 105 -2.77 -2.99 -13.87
N LEU A 106 -2.20 -2.48 -12.78
CA LEU A 106 -2.59 -2.89 -11.44
C LEU A 106 -4.00 -2.45 -11.07
N THR A 107 -4.46 -1.30 -11.56
CA THR A 107 -5.83 -0.84 -11.38
C THR A 107 -6.80 -1.73 -12.15
N ASN A 108 -6.50 -2.02 -13.42
CA ASN A 108 -7.26 -2.92 -14.26
C ASN A 108 -7.31 -4.34 -13.68
N ALA A 109 -6.17 -4.90 -13.28
CA ALA A 109 -6.08 -6.23 -12.69
C ALA A 109 -6.87 -6.33 -11.37
N ARG A 110 -6.89 -5.27 -10.55
CA ARG A 110 -7.73 -5.21 -9.35
C ARG A 110 -9.21 -5.16 -9.67
N ASN A 111 -9.61 -4.40 -10.69
CA ASN A 111 -10.99 -4.33 -11.14
C ASN A 111 -11.47 -5.70 -11.65
N HIS A 112 -10.69 -6.36 -12.52
CA HIS A 112 -11.00 -7.70 -13.00
C HIS A 112 -11.07 -8.74 -11.88
N LEU A 113 -10.13 -8.71 -10.94
CA LEU A 113 -10.17 -9.60 -9.77
C LEU A 113 -11.41 -9.33 -8.91
N ALA A 114 -11.77 -8.07 -8.69
CA ALA A 114 -12.97 -7.71 -7.93
C ALA A 114 -14.25 -8.19 -8.64
N HIS A 115 -14.35 -8.02 -9.95
CA HIS A 115 -15.46 -8.55 -10.74
C HIS A 115 -15.54 -10.09 -10.67
N ALA A 116 -14.42 -10.78 -10.82
CA ALA A 116 -14.36 -12.23 -10.71
C ALA A 116 -14.80 -12.74 -9.33
N LEU A 117 -14.37 -12.07 -8.25
CA LEU A 117 -14.81 -12.40 -6.90
C LEU A 117 -16.29 -12.11 -6.66
N LYS A 118 -16.86 -11.06 -7.28
CA LYS A 118 -18.31 -10.78 -7.22
C LYS A 118 -19.10 -11.88 -7.91
N ILE A 119 -18.69 -12.29 -9.11
CA ILE A 119 -19.32 -13.41 -9.84
C ILE A 119 -19.21 -14.70 -9.03
N ASP A 120 -18.05 -14.98 -8.44
CA ASP A 120 -17.84 -16.14 -7.57
C ASP A 120 -18.83 -16.15 -6.39
N ARG A 121 -19.00 -15.01 -5.71
CA ARG A 121 -19.98 -14.86 -4.63
C ARG A 121 -21.42 -15.03 -5.10
N ALA A 122 -21.78 -14.48 -6.26
CA ALA A 122 -23.12 -14.61 -6.83
C ALA A 122 -23.43 -16.09 -7.14
N LEU A 123 -22.52 -16.80 -7.81
CA LEU A 123 -22.65 -18.24 -8.08
C LEU A 123 -22.76 -19.04 -6.77
N ALA A 124 -21.95 -18.73 -5.77
CA ALA A 124 -22.03 -19.38 -4.45
C ALA A 124 -23.36 -19.11 -3.75
N SER A 125 -23.95 -17.92 -3.90
CA SER A 125 -25.27 -17.59 -3.36
C SER A 125 -26.39 -18.37 -4.05
N ILE A 126 -26.36 -18.47 -5.38
CA ILE A 126 -27.32 -19.26 -6.17
C ILE A 126 -27.22 -20.74 -5.77
N GLN A 127 -26.00 -21.29 -5.64
CA GLN A 127 -25.81 -22.68 -5.21
C GLN A 127 -26.33 -22.92 -3.78
N ARG A 128 -26.22 -21.93 -2.88
CA ARG A 128 -26.83 -21.98 -1.55
C ARG A 128 -28.36 -21.94 -1.60
N GLU A 129 -28.94 -21.15 -2.50
CA GLU A 129 -30.40 -21.11 -2.67
C GLU A 129 -30.95 -22.40 -3.28
N LEU A 130 -30.27 -22.95 -4.28
CA LEU A 130 -30.62 -24.24 -4.89
C LEU A 130 -30.53 -25.39 -3.87
N SER A 131 -29.47 -25.44 -3.06
CA SER A 131 -29.35 -26.44 -1.99
C SER A 131 -30.35 -26.24 -0.84
N LYS A 132 -30.75 -25.01 -0.54
CA LYS A 132 -31.85 -24.72 0.41
C LYS A 132 -33.23 -25.15 -0.14
N LYS A 133 -33.47 -25.03 -1.44
CA LYS A 133 -34.70 -25.49 -2.11
C LYS A 133 -34.74 -27.02 -2.26
N ALA A 134 -33.59 -27.67 -2.43
CA ALA A 134 -33.47 -29.12 -2.57
C ALA A 134 -33.34 -29.90 -1.24
N GLY A 135 -33.13 -29.20 -0.11
CA GLY A 135 -33.10 -29.83 1.21
C GLY A 135 -34.51 -30.17 1.72
N PRO A 136 -34.73 -31.33 2.36
CA PRO A 136 -36.02 -31.63 2.99
C PRO A 136 -36.35 -30.54 4.01
N LYS A 137 -37.57 -29.99 3.94
CA LYS A 137 -38.12 -29.07 4.95
C LYS A 137 -37.86 -29.69 6.33
N LYS A 138 -36.90 -29.15 7.10
CA LYS A 138 -36.77 -29.52 8.51
C LYS A 138 -38.11 -29.24 9.16
N LYS A 139 -38.77 -30.29 9.66
CA LYS A 139 -39.98 -30.17 10.47
C LYS A 139 -39.70 -29.12 11.54
N ALA A 140 -40.61 -28.15 11.65
CA ALA A 140 -40.55 -27.11 12.65
C ALA A 140 -40.41 -27.73 14.04
N GLY A 141 -39.21 -27.65 14.60
CA GLY A 141 -38.97 -27.97 16.01
C GLY A 141 -39.74 -26.97 16.85
N LYS A 142 -40.71 -27.46 17.63
CA LYS A 142 -41.44 -26.72 18.66
C LYS A 142 -40.51 -25.73 19.36
N LYS A 143 -40.83 -24.43 19.26
CA LYS A 143 -40.27 -23.38 20.12
C LYS A 143 -40.56 -23.77 21.58
N LYS A 144 -39.56 -24.28 22.31
CA LYS A 144 -39.59 -24.23 23.78
C LYS A 144 -39.41 -22.77 24.19
N LYS A 145 -40.54 -22.18 24.57
CA LYS A 145 -40.67 -20.84 25.18
C LYS A 145 -39.83 -20.82 26.46
N LYS A 146 -38.60 -20.28 26.42
CA LYS A 146 -37.86 -19.93 27.64
C LYS A 146 -38.51 -18.65 28.19
N VAL A 147 -39.18 -18.81 29.32
CA VAL A 147 -39.79 -17.74 30.12
C VAL A 147 -38.69 -16.76 30.53
N ALA A 148 -38.73 -15.56 29.98
CA ALA A 148 -37.93 -14.43 30.42
C ALA A 148 -38.47 -13.93 31.76
N LYS A 149 -37.69 -14.16 32.82
CA LYS A 149 -37.94 -13.65 34.17
C LYS A 149 -37.84 -12.11 34.12
N LYS A 150 -38.97 -11.42 34.31
CA LYS A 150 -39.06 -9.97 34.48
C LYS A 150 -38.08 -9.51 35.59
N LYS A 151 -37.27 -8.48 35.32
CA LYS A 151 -36.83 -7.56 36.37
C LYS A 151 -36.84 -6.12 35.86
N ALA A 152 -37.45 -5.29 36.69
CA ALA A 152 -38.00 -3.97 36.46
C ALA A 152 -37.06 -2.92 35.88
N THR A 153 -37.63 -2.09 35.00
CA THR A 153 -37.17 -0.75 34.65
C THR A 153 -37.36 0.20 35.84
N LYS A 154 -36.31 0.89 36.27
CA LYS A 154 -36.42 2.16 37.01
C LYS A 154 -35.69 3.26 36.24
N LYS A 155 -36.49 4.22 35.78
CA LYS A 155 -36.14 5.57 35.33
C LYS A 155 -35.24 6.30 36.34
N LYS A 156 -34.32 7.12 35.84
CA LYS A 156 -34.04 8.55 36.16
C LYS A 156 -32.65 8.88 35.59
N ALA A 157 -32.46 9.75 34.60
CA ALA A 157 -32.71 11.20 34.49
C ALA A 157 -31.37 11.96 34.48
N ALA A 158 -31.09 12.58 33.33
CA ALA A 158 -30.40 13.86 33.11
C ALA A 158 -29.08 14.21 33.84
N LYS A 159 -28.03 14.53 33.06
CA LYS A 159 -27.43 15.88 32.89
C LYS A 159 -26.03 15.81 32.25
N LYS A 160 -25.84 16.49 31.10
CA LYS A 160 -24.56 17.16 30.71
C LYS A 160 -24.42 18.43 31.61
N PRO A 161 -23.26 19.13 31.82
CA PRO A 161 -22.14 19.38 30.87
C PRO A 161 -20.70 19.63 31.47
N VAL A 162 -19.70 19.78 30.57
CA VAL A 162 -18.52 20.69 30.54
C VAL A 162 -17.59 20.90 31.77
N ALA A 163 -16.25 20.76 31.56
CA ALA A 163 -15.16 21.73 31.88
C ALA A 163 -13.77 21.03 31.92
N ARG A 164 -12.82 21.27 31.00
CA ARG A 164 -11.80 22.37 30.87
C ARG A 164 -10.49 22.16 31.69
N LYS A 165 -9.38 22.06 30.93
CA LYS A 165 -8.02 22.69 31.09
C LYS A 165 -7.23 22.41 32.40
N LYS A 166 -5.99 21.86 32.44
CA LYS A 166 -4.63 22.26 31.92
C LYS A 166 -3.61 21.93 33.10
N PRO A 167 -2.28 22.24 33.09
CA PRO A 167 -1.12 21.70 32.34
C PRO A 167 0.14 21.41 33.25
N ALA A 168 1.29 21.07 32.62
CA ALA A 168 2.71 21.17 33.11
C ALA A 168 3.22 20.10 34.12
N LYS A 169 4.50 19.68 34.22
CA LYS A 169 5.87 20.17 33.87
C LYS A 169 6.75 18.93 33.52
N LYS A 170 7.65 18.89 32.53
CA LYS A 170 9.01 19.48 32.35
C LYS A 170 10.15 18.96 33.26
N LYS A 171 11.24 18.56 32.59
CA LYS A 171 12.67 18.29 32.98
C LYS A 171 12.95 16.87 33.52
N LYS A 172 14.02 16.16 33.11
CA LYS A 172 15.41 16.66 32.97
C LYS A 172 16.21 15.87 31.91
N VAL A 173 16.85 16.63 31.02
CA VAL A 173 17.97 16.24 30.16
C VAL A 173 19.26 16.41 30.98
N THR A 174 20.17 15.44 30.93
CA THR A 174 21.60 15.68 31.23
C THR A 174 22.47 15.03 30.16
N ARG A 175 22.94 15.89 29.24
CA ARG A 175 24.20 15.73 28.51
C ARG A 175 25.35 15.80 29.52
N LYS A 176 26.38 14.97 29.35
CA LYS A 176 27.76 15.32 29.73
C LYS A 176 28.62 15.20 28.47
N LYS A 177 29.29 16.30 28.12
CA LYS A 177 30.41 16.35 27.18
C LYS A 177 31.58 17.00 27.94
N ALA A 178 32.72 16.30 27.90
CA ALA A 178 34.12 16.77 27.89
C ALA A 178 34.70 17.65 29.02
N SER A 179 35.78 17.14 29.62
CA SER A 179 37.08 17.81 29.89
C SER A 179 38.08 16.71 30.28
N ALA A 180 39.12 16.41 29.50
CA ALA A 180 40.41 17.12 29.48
C ALA A 180 41.10 17.16 30.85
N LYS A 181 41.98 16.16 31.09
CA LYS A 181 43.33 16.31 31.64
C LYS A 181 44.09 15.02 31.35
#